data_AF-A0A9C8E851-F1
#
_entry.id   AF-A0A9C8E851-F1
#
_cell.length_a   1.000
_cell.length_b   1.000
_cell.length_c   1.000
_cell.angle_alpha   90.00
_cell.angle_beta   90.00
_cell.angle_gamma   90.00
#
_symmetry.space_group_name_H-M   'P 1'
#
loop_
_entity.id
_entity.type
_entity.pdbx_description
1 polymer ?
#
loop_
_entity_poly.entity_id
_entity_poly.type
_entity_poly.pdbx_seq_one_letter_code
_entity_poly.pdbx_strand_id
1 'polypeptide(L)' 'KKERRLVNVPLDYVGFDIPNKFVVGYGLDFGEIYRNLPYIAVLKPEIYGT' A
#
# COMPACT_ATOMS: atom_id res chain seq x y z
N LYS A 1 16.53 1.64 0.10
CA LYS A 1 16.17 3.07 0.25
C LYS A 1 14.66 3.16 0.25
N LYS A 2 14.00 3.78 1.25
CA LYS A 2 12.53 3.90 1.25
C LYS A 2 12.11 4.89 0.17
N GLU A 3 11.67 4.37 -0.98
CA GLU A 3 11.51 5.14 -2.22
C GLU A 3 10.52 6.30 -2.14
N ARG A 4 9.49 6.20 -1.28
CA ARG A 4 8.48 7.24 -1.09
C ARG A 4 8.73 8.21 0.08
N ARG A 5 9.86 8.09 0.79
CA ARG A 5 10.14 8.92 1.96
C ARG A 5 10.59 10.32 1.53
N LEU A 6 9.78 11.35 1.83
CA LEU A 6 10.11 12.75 1.53
C LEU A 6 11.01 13.40 2.59
N VAL A 7 10.83 13.00 3.86
CA VAL A 7 11.59 13.51 5.01
C VAL A 7 12.08 12.35 5.87
N ASN A 8 13.22 12.52 6.53
CA ASN A 8 13.76 11.46 7.37
C ASN A 8 12.99 11.37 8.70
N VAL A 9 12.17 10.33 8.83
CA VAL A 9 11.47 10.01 10.08
C VAL A 9 12.04 8.68 10.63
N PRO A 10 12.61 8.67 11.84
CA PRO A 10 13.01 7.42 12.49
C PRO A 10 11.75 6.59 12.77
N LEU A 11 11.80 5.30 12.45
CA LEU A 11 10.71 4.37 12.75
C LEU A 11 11.25 3.32 13.71
N ASP A 12 10.63 3.19 14.86
CA ASP A 12 11.04 2.22 15.89
C ASP A 12 10.57 0.80 15.55
N TYR A 13 9.44 0.68 14.83
CA TYR A 13 8.83 -0.61 14.48
C TYR A 13 8.40 -0.63 13.01
N VAL A 14 8.80 -1.68 12.28
CA VAL A 14 8.43 -1.93 10.88
C VAL A 14 8.06 -3.40 10.74
N GLY A 15 6.83 -3.69 10.28
CA GLY A 15 6.38 -5.06 10.06
C GLY A 15 7.04 -5.72 8.84
N PHE A 16 6.95 -5.06 7.68
CA PHE A 16 7.58 -5.49 6.43
C PHE A 16 7.68 -4.30 5.48
N ASP A 17 8.59 -4.39 4.51
CA ASP A 17 8.70 -3.43 3.41
C ASP A 17 7.93 -3.94 2.18
N ILE A 18 7.34 -3.02 1.42
CA ILE A 18 6.63 -3.30 0.17
C ILE A 18 7.25 -2.53 -0.99
N PRO A 19 7.19 -3.06 -2.23
CA PRO A 19 7.60 -2.30 -3.41
C PRO A 19 6.68 -1.09 -3.63
N ASN A 20 7.14 -0.13 -4.43
CA ASN A 20 6.36 1.03 -4.85
C ASN A 20 5.25 0.66 -5.85
N LYS A 21 4.20 -0.03 -5.37
CA LYS A 21 3.02 -0.44 -6.12
C LYS A 21 1.75 0.03 -5.40
N PHE A 22 0.65 0.17 -6.14
CA PHE A 22 -0.64 0.47 -5.53
C PHE A 22 -1.19 -0.80 -4.85
N VAL A 23 -1.41 -0.75 -3.54
CA VAL A 23 -1.84 -1.90 -2.73
C VAL A 23 -3.17 -1.65 -2.03
N VAL A 24 -3.97 -2.71 -1.88
CA VAL A 24 -5.27 -2.73 -1.20
C VAL A 24 -5.35 -3.93 -0.24
N GLY A 25 -6.36 -3.96 0.64
CA GLY A 25 -6.53 -5.02 1.62
C GLY A 25 -5.99 -4.68 2.99
N TYR A 26 -6.39 -5.46 4.00
CA TYR A 26 -5.99 -5.26 5.40
C TYR A 26 -6.21 -3.81 5.89
N GLY A 27 -7.36 -3.23 5.54
CA GLY A 27 -7.73 -1.84 5.85
C GLY A 27 -7.40 -0.81 4.76
N LEU A 28 -6.48 -1.13 3.83
CA LEU A 28 -6.17 -0.29 2.67
C LEU A 28 -7.26 -0.42 1.61
N ASP A 29 -7.64 0.69 0.98
CA ASP A 29 -8.79 0.75 0.07
C ASP A 29 -8.48 1.37 -1.29
N PHE A 30 -9.42 1.14 -2.21
CA PHE A 30 -9.59 1.93 -3.42
C PHE A 30 -11.08 2.18 -3.63
N GLY A 31 -11.49 3.45 -3.58
CA GLY A 31 -12.90 3.83 -3.70
C GLY A 31 -13.78 3.21 -2.60
N GLU A 32 -13.28 3.14 -1.37
CA GLU A 32 -13.93 2.49 -0.21
C GLU A 32 -14.10 0.97 -0.30
N ILE A 33 -13.59 0.33 -1.36
CA ILE A 33 -13.64 -1.13 -1.55
C ILE A 33 -12.31 -1.76 -1.11
N TYR A 34 -12.33 -3.07 -0.83
CA TYR A 34 -11.17 -3.94 -0.56
C TYR A 34 -10.59 -3.91 0.86
N ARG A 35 -11.06 -3.05 1.77
CA ARG A 35 -10.58 -2.98 3.17
C ARG A 35 -10.64 -4.32 3.91
N ASN A 36 -11.63 -5.15 3.59
CA ASN A 36 -11.95 -6.40 4.28
C ASN A 36 -11.12 -7.61 3.85
N LEU A 37 -10.22 -7.47 2.87
CA LEU A 37 -9.37 -8.59 2.46
C LEU A 37 -8.39 -8.96 3.60
N PRO A 38 -8.25 -10.25 3.94
CA PRO A 38 -7.35 -10.71 5.01
C PRO A 38 -5.87 -10.75 4.58
N TYR A 39 -5.55 -10.18 3.43
CA TYR A 39 -4.20 -10.09 2.87
C TYR A 39 -4.03 -8.76 2.15
N ILE A 40 -2.78 -8.38 1.91
CA ILE A 40 -2.42 -7.20 1.12
C ILE A 40 -2.16 -7.65 -0.32
N ALA A 41 -2.78 -6.98 -1.28
CA ALA A 41 -2.67 -7.29 -2.70
C ALA A 41 -2.34 -6.05 -3.53
N VAL A 42 -1.70 -6.25 -4.68
CA VAL A 42 -1.45 -5.19 -5.67
C VAL A 42 -2.70 -5.01 -6.52
N LEU A 43 -3.21 -3.78 -6.62
CA LEU A 43 -4.35 -3.46 -7.47
C LEU A 43 -3.91 -3.44 -8.94
N LYS A 44 -4.73 -4.01 -9.81
CA LYS A 44 -4.51 -4.04 -11.25
C LYS A 44 -4.61 -2.64 -11.87
N PRO A 45 -3.67 -2.20 -12.73
CA PRO A 45 -3.69 -0.86 -13.34
C PRO A 45 -4.98 -0.53 -14.09
N GLU A 46 -5.64 -1.51 -14.68
CA GLU A 46 -6.89 -1.34 -15.44
C GLU A 46 -8.06 -0.86 -14.56
N ILE A 47 -7.93 -0.96 -13.23
CA ILE A 47 -8.98 -0.56 -12.27
C ILE A 47 -8.88 0.93 -11.89
N TYR A 48 -7.69 1.53 -11.98
CA TYR A 48 -7.45 2.92 -11.60
C TYR A 48 -6.83 3.78 -12.72
N GLY A 49 -6.44 3.17 -13.83
CA GLY A 49 -5.94 3.83 -15.02
C GLY A 49 -7.09 4.14 -15.98
N THR A 50 -7.50 5.41 -15.99
CA THR A 50 -8.06 6.08 -17.18
C THR A 50 -7.10 7.17 -17.58
#